data_AF-X5LVM8-F1
#
_entry.id   AF-X5LVM8-F1
#
_cell.length_a   1.000
_cell.length_b   1.000
_cell.length_c   1.000
_cell.angle_alpha   90.00
_cell.angle_beta   90.00
_cell.angle_gamma   90.00
#
_symmetry.space_group_name_H-M   'P 1'
#
loop_
_entity.id
_entity.type
_entity.pdbx_description
1 polymer ?
#
loop_
_entity_poly.entity_id
_entity_poly.type
_entity_poly.pdbx_seq_one_letter_code
_entity_poly.pdbx_strand_id
1 'polypeptide(L)'
;MSLRKPCPSLRDKFFYAASLLAARARRFKRQHGLDVLMIDYIQLMTTHSKRSSENRVQEMTAITIGLKALAKELNIPLIALSQFSHQVENQTDKRPQLADLRESGSIEQDADIVLFVYREEYYLKKEVAPSIENGKRQWRKPRAKLWLL
;
A
#
# COMPACT_ATOMS: atom_id res chain seq x y z
N MET A 1 33.75 5.96 18.06
CA MET A 1 32.29 6.19 17.97
C MET A 1 31.97 6.45 16.50
N SER A 2 31.61 5.41 15.74
CA SER A 2 31.46 5.48 14.28
C SER A 2 30.17 6.21 13.94
N LEU A 3 30.28 7.41 13.37
CA LEU A 3 29.16 8.16 12.81
C LEU A 3 28.54 7.31 11.69
N ARG A 4 27.32 6.81 11.87
CA ARG A 4 26.57 6.15 10.80
C ARG A 4 26.49 7.15 9.64
N LYS A 5 27.06 6.79 8.49
CA LYS A 5 26.88 7.58 7.27
C LYS A 5 25.37 7.70 7.00
N PRO A 6 24.87 8.86 6.55
CA PRO A 6 23.46 9.02 6.24
C PRO A 6 23.04 7.96 5.20
N CYS A 7 21.99 7.19 5.51
CA CYS A 7 21.46 6.19 4.57
C CYS A 7 21.01 6.92 3.31
N PRO A 8 21.62 6.63 2.14
CA PRO A 8 21.18 7.24 0.90
C PRO A 8 19.77 6.70 0.58
N SER A 9 18.84 7.60 0.25
CA SER A 9 17.47 7.25 -0.13
C SER A 9 17.29 7.45 -1.63
N LEU A 10 16.88 6.41 -2.35
CA LEU A 10 16.46 6.54 -3.75
C LEU A 10 15.00 6.99 -3.79
N ARG A 11 14.75 8.25 -4.21
CA ARG A 11 13.40 8.78 -4.46
C ARG A 11 13.22 9.00 -5.95
N ASP A 12 12.53 8.08 -6.60
CA ASP A 12 12.18 8.21 -8.00
C ASP A 12 10.72 8.72 -8.15
N LYS A 13 10.45 9.59 -9.14
CA LYS A 13 9.20 10.39 -9.26
C LYS A 13 8.23 9.98 -10.38
N PHE A 14 8.41 8.85 -11.07
CA PHE A 14 7.59 8.55 -12.26
C PHE A 14 7.03 7.12 -12.29
N PHE A 15 5.99 6.91 -13.11
CA PHE A 15 5.44 5.59 -13.47
C PHE A 15 6.56 4.66 -13.93
N TYR A 16 6.99 3.74 -13.06
CA TYR A 16 8.05 2.78 -13.40
C TYR A 16 7.48 1.41 -13.71
N ALA A 17 8.01 0.83 -14.78
CA ALA A 17 7.89 -0.59 -15.00
C ALA A 17 8.62 -1.36 -13.89
N ALA A 18 8.04 -2.47 -13.43
CA ALA A 18 8.60 -3.26 -12.34
C ALA A 18 10.05 -3.72 -12.61
N SER A 19 10.37 -4.03 -13.87
CA SER A 19 11.72 -4.38 -14.34
C SER A 19 12.76 -3.27 -14.11
N LEU A 20 12.38 -2.01 -14.35
CA LEU A 20 13.25 -0.86 -14.18
C LEU A 20 13.48 -0.57 -12.70
N LEU A 21 12.44 -0.71 -11.87
CA LEU A 21 12.57 -0.61 -10.41
C LEU A 21 13.56 -1.66 -9.89
N ALA A 22 13.41 -2.92 -10.30
CA ALA A 22 14.32 -4.01 -9.93
C ALA A 22 15.77 -3.72 -10.34
N ALA A 23 16.00 -3.26 -11.57
CA ALA A 23 17.34 -2.92 -12.06
C ALA A 23 18.00 -1.80 -11.21
N ARG A 24 17.24 -0.77 -10.84
CA ARG A 24 17.72 0.31 -9.98
C ARG A 24 17.97 -0.14 -8.55
N ALA A 25 17.06 -0.89 -7.95
CA ALA A 25 17.20 -1.41 -6.60
C ALA A 25 18.47 -2.30 -6.47
N ARG A 26 18.73 -3.18 -7.45
CA ARG A 26 19.95 -3.99 -7.51
C ARG A 26 21.21 -3.14 -7.61
N ARG A 27 21.21 -2.13 -8.50
CA ARG A 27 22.34 -1.21 -8.64
C ARG A 27 22.60 -0.46 -7.34
N PHE A 28 21.54 0.03 -6.70
CA PHE A 28 21.61 0.79 -5.46
C PHE A 28 22.15 -0.06 -4.31
N LYS A 29 21.63 -1.29 -4.12
CA LYS A 29 22.13 -2.26 -3.14
C LYS A 29 23.64 -2.50 -3.30
N ARG A 30 24.14 -2.66 -4.54
CA ARG A 30 25.58 -2.87 -4.80
C ARG A 30 26.45 -1.66 -4.48
N GLN A 31 25.95 -0.44 -4.75
CA GLN A 31 26.74 0.79 -4.60
C GLN A 31 26.74 1.32 -3.17
N HIS A 32 25.62 1.18 -2.46
CA HIS A 32 25.39 1.89 -1.20
C HIS A 32 24.86 1.02 -0.06
N GLY A 33 24.46 -0.22 -0.36
CA GLY A 33 23.55 -0.96 0.52
C GLY A 33 22.10 -0.49 0.34
N LEU A 34 21.18 -1.35 0.76
CA LEU A 34 19.74 -1.12 0.75
C LEU A 34 19.17 -2.03 1.83
N ASP A 35 18.44 -1.46 2.78
CA ASP A 35 17.92 -2.19 3.95
C ASP A 35 16.42 -2.38 3.88
N VAL A 36 15.70 -1.50 3.17
CA VAL A 36 14.25 -1.56 2.98
C VAL A 36 13.89 -0.96 1.63
N LEU A 37 12.86 -1.51 0.99
CA LEU A 37 12.25 -0.95 -0.21
C LEU A 37 10.79 -0.60 0.08
N MET A 38 10.40 0.65 -0.15
CA MET A 38 9.02 1.11 0.02
C MET A 38 8.46 1.57 -1.33
N ILE A 39 7.25 1.14 -1.66
CA ILE A 39 6.55 1.45 -2.91
C ILE A 39 5.20 2.09 -2.59
N ASP A 40 4.98 3.29 -3.10
CA ASP A 40 3.75 4.07 -2.95
C ASP A 40 3.23 4.46 -4.34
N TYR A 41 2.24 3.77 -4.92
CA TYR A 41 1.58 2.51 -4.56
C TYR A 41 1.55 1.59 -5.80
N ILE A 42 1.33 0.28 -5.63
CA ILE A 42 1.59 -0.75 -6.67
C ILE A 42 0.71 -0.62 -7.91
N GLN A 43 -0.51 -0.06 -7.79
CA GLN A 43 -1.40 0.16 -8.94
C GLN A 43 -0.85 1.17 -9.96
N LEU A 44 0.16 1.97 -9.60
CA LEU A 44 0.87 2.86 -10.54
C LEU A 44 1.99 2.14 -11.30
N MET A 45 2.32 0.91 -10.93
CA MET A 45 3.32 0.13 -11.63
C MET A 45 2.73 -0.49 -12.90
N THR A 46 3.54 -0.60 -13.94
CA THR A 46 3.13 -1.18 -15.21
C THR A 46 4.06 -2.31 -15.62
N THR A 47 3.55 -3.18 -16.47
CA THR A 47 4.38 -4.11 -17.23
C THR A 47 4.62 -3.54 -18.63
N HIS A 48 5.79 -3.76 -19.22
CA HIS A 48 6.16 -3.18 -20.53
C HIS A 48 5.29 -3.66 -21.71
N SER A 49 4.31 -4.53 -21.49
CA SER A 49 3.44 -5.05 -22.55
C SER A 49 2.36 -4.04 -22.93
N LYS A 50 2.54 -3.35 -24.06
CA LYS A 50 1.54 -2.47 -24.70
C LYS A 50 0.19 -3.14 -24.99
N ARG A 51 0.10 -4.48 -24.95
CA ARG A 51 -1.14 -5.27 -25.09
C ARG A 51 -1.83 -5.59 -23.75
N SER A 52 -1.26 -5.21 -22.61
CA SER A 52 -1.71 -5.64 -21.27
C SER A 52 -2.91 -4.86 -20.69
N SER A 53 -3.49 -3.93 -21.45
CA SER A 53 -4.64 -3.14 -20.95
C SER A 53 -5.88 -3.99 -20.67
N GLU A 54 -5.97 -5.18 -21.29
CA GLU A 54 -7.16 -6.03 -21.25
C GLU A 54 -7.28 -6.85 -19.96
N ASN A 55 -6.23 -6.97 -19.14
CA ASN A 55 -6.29 -7.80 -17.93
C ASN A 55 -5.44 -7.27 -16.77
N ARG A 56 -5.93 -6.20 -16.12
CA ARG A 56 -5.27 -5.56 -14.96
C ARG A 56 -4.99 -6.51 -13.80
N VAL A 57 -5.85 -7.50 -13.60
CA VAL A 57 -5.66 -8.54 -12.56
C VAL A 57 -4.37 -9.33 -12.84
N GLN A 58 -4.16 -9.76 -14.08
CA GLN A 58 -2.95 -10.48 -14.47
C GLN A 58 -1.69 -9.61 -14.36
N GLU A 59 -1.81 -8.33 -14.73
CA GLU A 59 -0.72 -7.37 -14.57
C GLU A 59 -0.33 -7.20 -13.10
N MET A 60 -1.32 -7.05 -12.21
CA MET A 60 -1.09 -6.94 -10.78
C MET A 60 -0.38 -8.18 -10.23
N THR A 61 -0.84 -9.38 -10.58
CA THR A 61 -0.20 -10.65 -10.21
C THR A 61 1.26 -10.72 -10.69
N ALA A 62 1.54 -10.29 -11.92
CA ALA A 62 2.90 -10.28 -12.43
C ALA A 62 3.81 -9.30 -11.65
N ILE A 63 3.26 -8.13 -11.27
CA ILE A 63 3.97 -7.13 -10.47
C ILE A 63 4.27 -7.69 -9.07
N THR A 64 3.28 -8.22 -8.36
CA THR A 64 3.45 -8.72 -6.98
C THR A 64 4.44 -9.89 -6.90
N ILE A 65 4.37 -10.85 -7.83
CA ILE A 65 5.35 -11.95 -7.94
C ILE A 65 6.76 -11.40 -8.21
N GLY A 66 6.88 -10.44 -9.13
CA GLY A 66 8.16 -9.81 -9.44
C GLY A 66 8.77 -9.07 -8.25
N LEU A 67 7.93 -8.37 -7.48
CA LEU A 67 8.34 -7.68 -6.24
C LEU A 67 8.75 -8.67 -5.16
N LYS A 68 8.01 -9.77 -4.98
CA LYS A 68 8.36 -10.85 -4.03
C LYS A 68 9.71 -11.49 -4.37
N ALA A 69 9.93 -11.79 -5.65
CA ALA A 69 11.19 -12.33 -6.13
C ALA A 69 12.34 -11.34 -5.89
N LEU A 70 12.12 -10.04 -6.16
CA LEU A 70 13.11 -8.99 -5.90
C LEU A 70 13.45 -8.87 -4.41
N ALA A 71 12.45 -8.93 -3.52
CA ALA A 71 12.65 -8.86 -2.08
C ALA A 71 13.53 -10.03 -1.58
N LYS A 72 13.24 -11.25 -2.06
CA LYS A 72 14.05 -12.45 -1.77
C LYS A 72 15.47 -12.34 -2.33
N GLU A 73 15.62 -11.86 -3.56
CA GLU A 73 16.92 -11.68 -4.21
C GLU A 73 17.80 -10.67 -3.46
N LEU A 74 17.24 -9.53 -3.08
CA LEU A 74 17.97 -8.46 -2.38
C LEU A 74 18.14 -8.75 -0.88
N ASN A 75 17.44 -9.75 -0.36
CA ASN A 75 17.32 -10.11 1.05
C ASN A 75 16.97 -8.89 1.93
N ILE A 76 15.88 -8.19 1.55
CA ILE A 76 15.38 -7.03 2.29
C ILE A 76 13.85 -7.09 2.45
N PRO A 77 13.30 -6.49 3.51
CA PRO A 77 11.87 -6.23 3.59
C PRO A 77 11.42 -5.27 2.48
N LEU A 78 10.31 -5.62 1.83
CA LEU A 78 9.64 -4.80 0.83
C LEU A 78 8.24 -4.45 1.34
N ILE A 79 7.95 -3.16 1.43
CA ILE A 79 6.66 -2.62 1.86
C ILE A 79 6.00 -2.00 0.64
N ALA A 80 4.84 -2.52 0.27
CA ALA A 80 4.05 -2.05 -0.86
C ALA A 80 2.73 -1.49 -0.36
N LEU A 81 2.42 -0.26 -0.75
CA LEU A 81 1.11 0.33 -0.53
C LEU A 81 0.17 -0.12 -1.65
N SER A 82 -1.05 -0.45 -1.28
CA SER A 82 -2.13 -0.81 -2.19
C SER A 82 -3.36 0.01 -1.84
N GLN A 83 -4.06 0.52 -2.84
CA GLN A 83 -5.37 1.14 -2.66
C GLN A 83 -6.48 0.08 -2.67
N PHE A 84 -7.51 0.30 -1.86
CA PHE A 84 -8.73 -0.53 -1.84
C PHE A 84 -9.66 -0.16 -2.99
N SER A 85 -10.53 -1.11 -3.35
CA SER A 85 -11.67 -0.81 -4.21
C SER A 85 -12.63 0.18 -3.51
N HIS A 86 -13.27 1.06 -4.29
CA HIS A 86 -14.30 1.98 -3.78
C HIS A 86 -15.50 1.27 -3.14
N GLN A 87 -15.65 -0.04 -3.34
CA GLN A 87 -16.72 -0.86 -2.76
C GLN A 87 -16.73 -0.85 -1.22
N VAL A 88 -15.57 -0.65 -0.57
CA VAL A 88 -15.47 -0.52 0.89
C VAL A 88 -16.29 0.67 1.42
N GLU A 89 -16.47 1.70 0.61
CA GLU A 89 -17.26 2.88 0.97
C GLU A 89 -18.77 2.64 0.96
N ASN A 90 -19.26 1.52 0.41
CA ASN A 90 -20.69 1.21 0.39
C ASN A 90 -21.11 0.25 1.52
N GLN A 91 -20.16 -0.38 2.21
CA GLN A 91 -20.45 -1.33 3.28
C GLN A 91 -20.94 -0.64 4.56
N THR A 92 -21.75 -1.32 5.36
CA THR A 92 -22.23 -0.80 6.65
C THR A 92 -21.10 -0.71 7.67
N ASP A 93 -20.25 -1.74 7.74
CA ASP A 93 -18.98 -1.68 8.46
C ASP A 93 -17.89 -1.21 7.50
N LYS A 94 -17.22 -0.10 7.83
CA LYS A 94 -16.15 0.51 6.99
C LYS A 94 -14.77 -0.05 7.30
N ARG A 95 -14.68 -1.13 8.08
CA ARG A 95 -13.43 -1.82 8.37
C ARG A 95 -12.97 -2.59 7.13
N PRO A 96 -11.76 -2.31 6.61
CA PRO A 96 -11.22 -3.03 5.48
C PRO A 96 -11.08 -4.52 5.78
N GLN A 97 -11.43 -5.35 4.82
CA GLN A 97 -11.30 -6.80 4.85
C GLN A 97 -10.45 -7.27 3.66
N LEU A 98 -9.96 -8.51 3.71
CA LEU A 98 -9.23 -9.13 2.59
C LEU A 98 -10.05 -9.14 1.29
N ALA A 99 -11.38 -9.28 1.40
CA ALA A 99 -12.29 -9.18 0.27
C ALA A 99 -12.24 -7.81 -0.46
N ASP A 100 -11.80 -6.73 0.19
CA ASP A 100 -11.69 -5.41 -0.45
C ASP A 100 -10.49 -5.33 -1.42
N LEU A 101 -9.59 -6.32 -1.37
CA LEU A 101 -8.51 -6.51 -2.34
C LEU A 101 -8.95 -7.32 -3.56
N ARG A 102 -10.26 -7.57 -3.79
CA ARG A 102 -10.78 -8.48 -4.83
C ARG A 102 -10.27 -8.24 -6.26
N GLU A 103 -10.04 -6.99 -6.66
CA GLU A 103 -9.43 -6.65 -7.97
C GLU A 103 -7.93 -7.02 -8.04
N SER A 104 -7.39 -7.54 -6.95
CA SER A 104 -5.98 -7.81 -6.70
C SER A 104 -5.82 -8.99 -5.73
N GLY A 105 -6.67 -10.02 -5.83
CA GLY A 105 -6.63 -11.20 -4.93
C GLY A 105 -5.27 -11.93 -4.94
N SER A 106 -4.42 -11.69 -5.94
CA SER A 106 -3.02 -12.11 -5.95
C SER A 106 -2.17 -11.46 -4.87
N ILE A 107 -2.47 -10.21 -4.46
CA ILE A 107 -1.75 -9.53 -3.37
C ILE A 107 -1.87 -10.31 -2.07
N GLU A 108 -3.07 -10.78 -1.73
CA GLU A 108 -3.31 -11.56 -0.51
C GLU A 108 -2.49 -12.85 -0.50
N GLN A 109 -2.38 -13.51 -1.64
CA GLN A 109 -1.64 -14.78 -1.77
C GLN A 109 -0.12 -14.57 -1.78
N ASP A 110 0.36 -13.46 -2.34
CA ASP A 110 1.78 -13.20 -2.54
C ASP A 110 2.45 -12.53 -1.31
N ALA A 111 1.68 -11.74 -0.55
CA ALA A 111 2.15 -11.02 0.61
C ALA A 111 2.41 -11.95 1.80
N ASP A 112 3.51 -11.71 2.54
CA ASP A 112 3.75 -12.39 3.82
C ASP A 112 2.86 -11.82 4.93
N ILE A 113 2.64 -10.50 4.91
CA ILE A 113 1.87 -9.76 5.91
C ILE A 113 1.04 -8.72 5.17
N VAL A 114 -0.26 -8.68 5.49
CA VAL A 114 -1.20 -7.65 5.02
C VAL A 114 -1.61 -6.80 6.21
N LEU A 115 -1.42 -5.48 6.11
CA LEU A 115 -1.79 -4.51 7.14
C LEU A 115 -2.86 -3.57 6.61
N PHE A 116 -3.97 -3.47 7.35
CA PHE A 116 -5.03 -2.53 7.06
C PHE A 116 -4.90 -1.30 7.97
N VAL A 117 -5.07 -0.11 7.38
CA VAL A 117 -5.16 1.14 8.13
C VAL A 117 -6.62 1.54 8.19
N TYR A 118 -7.18 1.59 9.40
CA TYR A 118 -8.57 2.01 9.64
C TYR A 118 -8.59 3.18 10.62
N ARG A 119 -9.42 4.18 10.32
CA ARG A 119 -9.56 5.39 11.14
C ARG A 119 -11.02 5.68 11.44
N GLU A 120 -11.48 5.32 12.63
CA GLU A 120 -12.88 5.43 13.04
C GLU A 120 -13.42 6.86 12.94
N GLU A 121 -12.62 7.86 13.35
CA GLU A 121 -13.03 9.27 13.33
C GLU A 121 -13.20 9.85 11.92
N TYR A 122 -12.64 9.20 10.89
CA TYR A 122 -12.87 9.61 9.50
C TYR A 122 -14.29 9.24 9.04
N TYR A 123 -14.76 8.06 9.44
CA TYR A 123 -16.06 7.55 9.02
C TYR A 123 -17.21 8.16 9.84
N LEU A 124 -17.02 8.33 11.16
CA LEU A 124 -18.02 9.00 12.01
C LEU A 124 -18.30 10.44 11.59
N LYS A 125 -17.30 11.17 11.09
CA LYS A 125 -17.48 12.54 10.57
C LYS A 125 -18.27 12.60 9.26
N LYS A 126 -18.29 11.53 8.46
CA LYS A 126 -19.11 11.45 7.24
C LYS A 126 -20.58 11.17 7.56
N GLU A 127 -20.86 10.33 8.55
CA GLU A 127 -22.24 10.02 8.98
C GLU A 127 -22.91 11.21 9.65
N VAL A 128 -22.14 11.97 10.42
CA VAL A 128 -22.57 13.24 11.00
C VAL A 128 -22.27 14.36 9.99
N ALA A 129 -22.96 14.36 8.85
CA ALA A 129 -23.17 15.62 8.16
C ALA A 129 -23.81 16.57 9.19
N PRO A 130 -23.31 17.80 9.38
CA PRO A 130 -23.87 18.70 10.39
C PRO A 130 -25.31 19.02 9.98
N SER A 131 -26.28 18.34 10.57
CA SER A 131 -27.64 18.86 10.65
C SER A 131 -27.52 20.15 11.45
N ILE A 132 -27.82 21.28 10.79
CA ILE A 132 -27.94 22.56 11.47
C ILE A 132 -29.20 22.47 12.31
N GLU A 133 -29.08 21.95 13.53
CA GLU A 133 -30.13 22.02 14.52
C GLU A 133 -29.58 22.69 15.79
N ASN A 134 -29.98 23.95 15.96
CA ASN A 134 -30.00 24.70 17.22
C ASN A 134 -28.70 24.73 18.05
N GLY A 135 -27.59 25.18 17.45
CA GLY A 135 -26.59 26.02 18.13
C GLY A 135 -25.80 25.44 19.31
N LYS A 136 -25.90 24.14 19.62
CA LYS A 136 -25.13 23.53 20.73
C LYS A 136 -24.20 22.42 20.21
N ARG A 137 -22.91 22.74 20.10
CA ARG A 137 -21.85 21.76 19.80
C ARG A 137 -21.62 20.85 21.01
N GLN A 138 -22.17 19.64 20.98
CA GLN A 138 -21.83 18.60 21.95
C GLN A 138 -20.74 17.67 21.37
N TRP A 139 -19.56 17.68 21.99
CA TRP A 139 -18.46 16.78 21.64
C TRP A 139 -18.69 15.41 22.29
N ARG A 140 -19.13 14.39 21.53
CA ARG A 140 -19.03 12.99 21.99
C ARG A 140 -17.57 12.54 21.88
N LYS A 141 -16.95 12.20 23.00
CA LYS A 141 -15.58 11.65 23.02
C LYS A 141 -15.56 10.25 22.39
N PRO A 142 -14.66 9.96 21.45
CA PRO A 142 -14.50 8.61 20.91
C PRO A 142 -13.91 7.68 21.97
N ARG A 143 -14.51 6.49 22.13
CA ARG A 143 -13.95 5.41 22.96
C ARG A 143 -12.98 4.62 22.07
N ALA A 144 -11.69 4.94 22.13
CA ALA A 144 -10.67 4.09 21.52
C ALA A 144 -10.72 2.69 22.19
N LYS A 145 -11.07 1.65 21.42
CA LYS A 145 -10.84 0.25 21.77
C LYS A 145 -9.81 -0.31 20.80
N LEU A 146 -8.62 -0.55 21.32
CA LEU A 146 -7.54 -1.25 20.64
C LEU A 146 -7.92 -2.74 20.56
N TRP A 147 -8.02 -3.29 19.35
CA TRP A 147 -8.17 -4.73 19.13
C TRP A 147 -6.87 -5.24 18.51
N LEU A 148 -6.11 -6.02 19.29
CA LEU A 148 -5.06 -6.90 18.79
C LEU A 148 -5.66 -8.31 18.69
N LEU A 149 -5.49 -8.94 17.52
CA LEU A 149 -5.56 -10.39 17.34
C LEU A 149 -4.12 -10.90 17.24
#